data_AF-A0A958B412-F1
#
_entry.id   AF-A0A958B412-F1
#
_cell.length_a   1.000
_cell.length_b   1.000
_cell.length_c   1.000
_cell.angle_alpha   90.00
_cell.angle_beta   90.00
_cell.angle_gamma   90.00
#
_symmetry.space_group_name_H-M   'P 1'
#
loop_
_entity.id
_entity.type
_entity.pdbx_description
1 polymer ?
#
loop_
_entity_poly.entity_id
_entity_poly.type
_entity_poly.pdbx_seq_one_letter_code
_entity_poly.pdbx_strand_id
1 'polypeptide(L)'
;MQRLAPFPLVDKTRSTLALPDWTVPAWIAGIVVAGAALRAVWAFQVGLHPDEALYASWALRIADGSDPALLGVYVDKPPFLIYLLAGIAWLMGNTPAS
;
A
#
# COMPACT_ATOMS: atom_id res chain seq x y z
N MET A 1 -18.61 -64.19 25.21
CA MET A 1 -17.91 -62.95 25.64
C MET A 1 -16.90 -62.59 24.56
N GLN A 2 -17.27 -61.68 23.65
CA GLN A 2 -16.47 -61.33 22.47
C GLN A 2 -15.68 -60.05 22.78
N ARG A 3 -14.36 -60.14 22.81
CA ARG A 3 -13.47 -59.02 23.13
C ARG A 3 -13.36 -58.11 21.89
N LEU A 4 -13.96 -56.93 21.94
CA LEU A 4 -13.81 -55.90 20.90
C LEU A 4 -12.33 -55.55 20.75
N ALA A 5 -11.81 -55.63 19.52
CA ALA A 5 -10.45 -55.22 19.23
C ALA A 5 -10.28 -53.71 19.48
N PRO A 6 -9.10 -53.26 19.98
CA PRO A 6 -8.85 -51.84 20.20
C PRO A 6 -8.90 -51.08 18.87
N PHE A 7 -9.63 -49.96 18.87
CA PHE A 7 -9.70 -49.02 17.76
C PHE A 7 -8.28 -48.52 17.40
N PRO A 8 -7.91 -48.45 16.11
CA PRO A 8 -6.59 -47.94 15.74
C PRO A 8 -6.47 -46.48 16.18
N LEU A 9 -5.52 -46.19 17.08
CA LEU A 9 -5.10 -44.83 17.38
C LEU A 9 -4.55 -44.24 16.08
N VAL A 10 -5.29 -43.28 15.50
CA VAL A 10 -4.81 -42.48 14.38
C VAL A 10 -3.58 -41.75 14.89
N ASP A 11 -2.41 -42.19 14.44
CA ASP A 11 -1.15 -41.57 14.77
C ASP A 11 -1.14 -40.21 14.07
N LYS A 12 -1.39 -39.16 14.85
CA LYS A 12 -1.39 -37.76 14.40
C LYS A 12 0.03 -37.24 14.31
N THR A 13 0.95 -38.06 13.82
CA THR A 13 2.25 -37.64 13.31
C THR A 13 2.00 -36.92 11.99
N ARG A 14 1.39 -35.73 12.11
CA ARG A 14 1.50 -34.70 11.08
C ARG A 14 2.99 -34.52 10.88
N SER A 15 3.50 -34.97 9.76
CA SER A 15 4.76 -34.53 9.20
C SER A 15 4.64 -33.02 8.97
N THR A 16 4.79 -32.25 10.05
CA THR A 16 5.12 -30.84 9.98
C THR A 16 6.46 -30.81 9.28
N LEU A 17 6.44 -30.49 7.98
CA LEU A 17 7.63 -30.06 7.27
C LEU A 17 8.18 -28.92 8.13
N ALA A 18 9.23 -29.19 8.90
CA ALA A 18 9.81 -28.23 9.84
C ALA A 18 10.53 -27.17 9.01
N LEU A 19 9.76 -26.19 8.55
CA LEU A 19 10.29 -25.05 7.83
C LEU A 19 11.11 -24.20 8.81
N PRO A 20 12.26 -23.67 8.39
CA PRO A 20 12.99 -22.70 9.20
C PRO A 20 12.10 -21.52 9.61
N ASP A 21 12.29 -20.98 10.80
CA ASP A 21 11.46 -19.90 11.37
C ASP A 21 11.45 -18.62 10.51
N TRP A 22 12.46 -18.44 9.65
CA TRP A 22 12.56 -17.29 8.74
C TRP A 22 11.74 -17.44 7.45
N THR A 23 11.18 -18.62 7.16
CA THR A 23 10.47 -18.87 5.91
C THR A 23 9.23 -17.99 5.76
N VAL A 24 8.40 -17.91 6.79
CA VAL A 24 7.19 -17.07 6.80
C VAL A 24 7.52 -15.58 6.61
N PRO A 25 8.42 -14.95 7.39
CA PRO A 25 8.77 -13.55 7.18
C PRO A 25 9.45 -13.32 5.81
N ALA A 26 10.23 -14.26 5.29
CA ALA A 26 10.81 -14.14 3.95
C ALA A 26 9.75 -14.15 2.85
N TRP A 27 8.73 -15.02 2.95
CA TRP A 27 7.60 -15.00 2.02
C TRP A 27 6.80 -13.71 2.11
N ILE A 28 6.54 -13.20 3.32
CA ILE A 28 5.86 -11.92 3.52
C ILE A 28 6.66 -10.79 2.87
N ALA A 29 7.97 -10.72 3.14
CA ALA A 29 8.85 -9.72 2.54
C ALA A 29 8.85 -9.83 1.00
N GLY A 30 8.92 -11.06 0.46
CA GLY A 30 8.83 -11.31 -0.97
C GLY A 30 7.52 -10.80 -1.58
N ILE A 31 6.37 -11.07 -0.93
CA ILE A 31 5.06 -10.59 -1.38
C ILE A 31 4.98 -9.06 -1.33
N VAL A 32 5.51 -8.44 -0.26
CA VAL A 32 5.53 -6.97 -0.11
C VAL A 32 6.39 -6.32 -1.19
N VAL A 33 7.61 -6.82 -1.42
CA VAL A 33 8.53 -6.30 -2.44
C VAL A 33 7.95 -6.50 -3.83
N ALA A 34 7.39 -7.68 -4.13
CA ALA A 34 6.76 -7.94 -5.43
C ALA A 34 5.55 -7.02 -5.65
N GLY A 35 4.71 -6.84 -4.64
CA GLY A 35 3.55 -5.94 -4.69
C GLY A 35 3.93 -4.46 -4.81
N ALA A 36 5.04 -4.04 -4.21
CA ALA A 36 5.58 -2.69 -4.37
C ALA A 36 6.17 -2.47 -5.76
N ALA A 37 6.93 -3.44 -6.28
CA ALA A 37 7.51 -3.37 -7.63
C ALA A 37 6.42 -3.28 -8.71
N LEU A 38 5.37 -4.09 -8.61
CA LEU A 38 4.22 -4.04 -9.52
C LEU A 38 3.52 -2.68 -9.49
N ARG A 39 3.32 -2.10 -8.30
CA ARG A 39 2.74 -0.76 -8.16
C ARG A 39 3.64 0.32 -8.74
N ALA A 40 4.95 0.23 -8.53
CA ALA A 40 5.90 1.18 -9.11
C ALA A 40 5.85 1.16 -10.65
N VAL A 41 5.83 -0.03 -11.26
CA VAL A 41 5.72 -0.17 -12.73
C VAL A 41 4.46 0.50 -13.28
N TRP A 42 3.35 0.48 -12.54
CA TRP A 42 2.12 1.16 -12.94
C TRP A 42 2.08 2.64 -12.58
N ALA A 43 2.70 3.07 -11.49
CA ALA A 43 2.72 4.47 -11.07
C ALA A 43 3.46 5.40 -12.06
N PHE A 44 4.32 4.85 -12.91
CA PHE A 44 5.06 5.60 -13.94
C PHE A 44 4.47 5.47 -15.35
N GLN A 45 3.25 4.94 -15.49
CA GLN A 45 2.54 4.97 -16.77
C GLN A 45 2.16 6.43 -17.12
N VAL A 46 2.17 6.77 -18.41
CA VAL A 46 2.11 8.16 -18.88
C VAL A 46 0.74 8.79 -18.61
N GLY A 47 0.73 9.81 -17.74
CA GLY A 47 -0.40 10.70 -17.49
C GLY A 47 -1.14 10.40 -16.19
N LEU A 48 -1.29 11.41 -15.34
CA LEU A 48 -2.17 11.33 -14.17
C LEU A 48 -3.62 11.19 -14.65
N HIS A 49 -4.39 10.34 -13.96
CA HIS A 49 -5.84 10.34 -14.16
C HIS A 49 -6.38 11.74 -13.82
N PRO A 50 -7.48 12.21 -14.45
CA PRO A 50 -8.00 13.55 -14.21
C PRO A 50 -8.24 13.91 -12.73
N ASP A 51 -8.61 12.95 -11.89
CA ASP A 51 -8.77 13.15 -10.46
C ASP A 51 -7.41 13.26 -9.74
N GLU A 52 -6.43 12.42 -10.06
CA GLU A 52 -5.06 12.48 -9.56
C GLU A 52 -4.39 13.82 -9.91
N ALA A 53 -4.60 14.31 -11.15
CA ALA A 53 -4.12 15.61 -11.59
C ALA A 53 -4.76 16.75 -10.79
N LEU A 54 -6.06 16.64 -10.48
CA LEU A 54 -6.76 17.62 -9.67
C LEU A 54 -6.20 17.66 -8.24
N TYR A 55 -6.00 16.51 -7.60
CA TYR A 55 -5.38 16.45 -6.26
C TYR A 55 -3.95 16.97 -6.25
N ALA A 56 -3.15 16.63 -7.27
CA ALA A 56 -1.79 17.14 -7.42
C ALA A 56 -1.77 18.67 -7.56
N SER A 57 -2.71 19.25 -8.31
CA SER A 57 -2.83 20.70 -8.47
C SER A 57 -3.15 21.41 -7.14
N TRP A 58 -4.05 20.86 -6.33
CA TRP A 58 -4.37 21.41 -5.01
C TRP A 58 -3.21 21.27 -4.02
N ALA A 59 -2.54 20.12 -4.04
CA ALA A 59 -1.36 19.89 -3.21
C ALA A 59 -0.22 20.86 -3.54
N LEU A 60 0.01 21.16 -4.82
CA LEU A 60 0.99 22.15 -5.26
C LEU A 60 0.66 23.55 -4.76
N ARG A 61 -0.61 23.98 -4.82
CA ARG A 61 -1.07 25.29 -4.30
C ARG A 61 -0.89 25.45 -2.80
N ILE A 62 -0.90 24.33 -2.06
CA ILE A 62 -0.57 24.33 -0.63
C ILE A 62 0.94 24.36 -0.43
N ALA A 63 1.68 23.54 -1.20
CA ALA A 63 3.13 23.39 -1.06
C ALA A 63 3.92 24.63 -1.51
N ASP A 64 3.42 25.41 -2.49
CA ASP A 64 4.00 26.69 -2.92
C ASP A 64 3.54 27.88 -2.05
N GLY A 65 2.54 27.67 -1.19
CA GLY A 65 2.00 28.68 -0.29
C GLY A 65 1.00 29.65 -0.95
N SER A 66 0.59 29.43 -2.20
CA SER A 66 -0.34 30.30 -2.92
C SER A 66 -1.78 30.24 -2.37
N ASP A 67 -2.24 29.08 -1.92
CA ASP A 67 -3.56 28.90 -1.30
C ASP A 67 -3.56 27.73 -0.29
N PRO A 68 -2.95 27.91 0.91
CA PRO A 68 -2.79 26.84 1.89
C PRO A 68 -4.10 26.30 2.48
N ALA A 69 -5.15 27.12 2.45
CA ALA A 69 -6.48 26.77 2.95
C ALA A 69 -7.46 26.40 1.83
N LEU A 70 -7.00 26.37 0.57
CA LEU A 70 -7.79 26.09 -0.62
C LEU A 70 -9.09 26.91 -0.70
N LEU A 71 -9.04 28.18 -0.27
CA LEU A 71 -10.22 29.06 -0.21
C LEU A 71 -10.64 29.54 -1.61
N GLY A 72 -9.74 29.47 -2.59
CA GLY A 72 -10.00 29.87 -3.97
C GLY A 72 -10.61 28.75 -4.85
N VAL A 73 -10.82 27.56 -4.31
CA VAL A 73 -11.31 26.39 -5.07
C VAL A 73 -12.35 25.61 -4.28
N TYR A 74 -13.35 25.07 -4.98
CA TYR A 74 -14.35 24.20 -4.36
C TYR A 74 -13.77 22.80 -4.14
N VAL A 75 -13.54 22.45 -2.87
CA VAL A 75 -13.01 21.14 -2.48
C VAL A 75 -14.11 20.34 -1.78
N ASP A 76 -14.66 19.35 -2.48
CA ASP A 76 -15.72 18.45 -1.96
C ASP A 76 -15.15 17.25 -1.16
N LYS A 77 -13.82 17.13 -1.10
CA LYS A 77 -13.11 15.96 -0.58
C LYS A 77 -12.47 16.26 0.77
N PRO A 78 -12.35 15.26 1.65
CA PRO A 78 -11.74 15.45 2.96
C PRO A 78 -10.26 15.90 2.84
N PRO A 79 -9.79 16.78 3.74
CA PRO A 79 -8.53 17.51 3.56
C PRO A 79 -7.27 16.64 3.73
N PHE A 80 -7.36 15.51 4.42
CA PHE A 80 -6.19 14.73 4.84
C PHE A 80 -5.28 14.32 3.67
N LEU A 81 -5.86 13.77 2.61
CA LEU A 81 -5.09 13.32 1.44
C LEU A 81 -4.34 14.48 0.78
N ILE A 82 -4.98 15.65 0.71
CA ILE A 82 -4.46 16.82 0.01
C ILE A 82 -3.27 17.41 0.77
N TYR A 83 -3.35 17.53 2.09
CA TYR A 83 -2.23 17.99 2.91
C TYR A 83 -1.08 16.98 2.97
N LEU A 84 -1.39 15.68 2.97
CA LEU A 84 -0.36 14.65 2.88
C LEU A 84 0.41 14.76 1.56
N LEU A 85 -0.30 14.90 0.44
CA LEU A 85 0.32 15.12 -0.87
C LEU A 85 1.12 16.43 -0.91
N ALA A 86 0.63 17.50 -0.29
CA ALA A 86 1.35 18.77 -0.20
C ALA A 86 2.67 18.63 0.56
N GLY A 87 2.67 17.89 1.69
CA GLY A 87 3.90 17.60 2.44
C GLY A 87 4.90 16.76 1.65
N ILE A 88 4.41 15.77 0.90
CA ILE A 88 5.24 14.95 0.00
C ILE A 88 5.84 15.81 -1.12
N ALA A 89 5.03 16.65 -1.77
CA ALA A 89 5.48 17.57 -2.82
C ALA A 89 6.49 18.59 -2.28
N TRP A 90 6.29 19.10 -1.07
CA TRP A 90 7.25 19.98 -0.41
C TRP A 90 8.62 19.31 -0.19
N LEU A 91 8.65 18.01 0.13
CA LEU A 91 9.88 17.24 0.31
C LEU A 91 10.56 16.84 -1.01
N MET A 92 9.79 16.53 -2.06
CA MET A 92 10.31 16.00 -3.33
C MET A 92 10.52 17.07 -4.42
N GLY A 93 9.97 18.26 -4.25
CA GLY A 93 9.96 19.33 -5.24
C GLY A 93 8.53 19.72 -5.62
N ASN A 94 8.23 21.03 -5.60
CA ASN A 94 6.90 21.60 -5.77
C ASN A 94 6.67 22.20 -7.18
N THR A 95 7.37 21.70 -8.20
CA THR A 95 7.17 22.14 -9.59
C THR A 95 6.17 21.24 -10.32
N PRO A 96 5.18 21.80 -11.02
CA PRO A 96 4.29 21.01 -11.87
C PRO A 96 5.11 20.34 -12.99
N ALA A 97 4.81 19.07 -13.29
CA ALA A 97 5.40 18.38 -14.44
C ALA A 97 4.89 19.05 -15.72
N SER A 98 5.77 19.82 -16.38
CA SER A 98 5.53 20.59 -17.60
C SER A 98 5.52 19.74 -18.86
#